data_AF-A0AAW1FK09-F1
#
_entry.id   AF-A0AAW1FK09-F1
#
_cell.length_a   1.000
_cell.length_b   1.000
_cell.length_c   1.000
_cell.angle_alpha   90.00
_cell.angle_beta   90.00
_cell.angle_gamma   90.00
#
_symmetry.space_group_name_H-M   'P 1'
#
loop_
_entity.id
_entity.type
_entity.pdbx_description
1 polymer ?
#
loop_
_entity_poly.entity_id
_entity_poly.type
_entity_poly.pdbx_seq_one_letter_code
_entity_poly.pdbx_strand_id
1 'polypeptide(L)'
;MADELEQSPKGWTESQVSDWLRLIGVKKQYVEKLYEEEVDGHILLALNEEFLKTKIEDHDTDDEKETKYEIVHSAVEHLEKGYWTKKKDIPQRKRRIYTHFFLGSGNGLDKFVHKRKFERVTKGFSVSEKRMKWFRGEAWKTPEIAAMLKCVSGWTEDGVVYLEGPRKKKFNIQPLHVPSVPHSNENITFYLGFTFRGPVACNIIVKQ
;
A
#
# COMPACT_ATOMS: atom_id res chain seq x y z
N MET A 1 -24.34 -8.08 29.55
CA MET A 1 -23.40 -7.76 28.44
C MET A 1 -21.94 -8.07 28.77
N ALA A 2 -21.57 -8.33 30.04
CA ALA A 2 -20.20 -8.72 30.39
C ALA A 2 -19.87 -10.20 30.08
N ASP A 3 -20.88 -11.08 30.01
CA ASP A 3 -20.68 -12.53 29.85
C ASP A 3 -20.33 -13.01 28.42
N GLU A 4 -20.36 -12.14 27.40
CA GLU A 4 -20.03 -12.53 26.01
C GLU A 4 -18.53 -12.43 25.67
N LEU A 5 -17.72 -11.76 26.49
CA LEU A 5 -16.30 -11.51 26.22
C LEU A 5 -15.35 -12.56 26.80
N GLU A 6 -15.84 -13.53 27.57
CA GLU A 6 -15.03 -14.67 28.05
C GLU A 6 -14.91 -15.81 27.03
N GLN A 7 -15.59 -15.71 25.88
CA GLN A 7 -15.49 -16.71 24.82
C GLN A 7 -14.24 -16.49 23.96
N SER A 8 -13.64 -17.59 23.48
CA SER A 8 -12.51 -17.57 22.55
C SER A 8 -12.79 -16.63 21.37
N PRO A 9 -11.85 -15.75 20.96
CA PRO A 9 -12.06 -14.83 19.86
C PRO A 9 -12.40 -15.49 18.52
N LYS A 10 -12.23 -16.80 18.37
CA LYS A 10 -12.42 -17.53 17.13
C LYS A 10 -13.81 -17.37 16.48
N GLY A 11 -14.84 -17.02 17.27
CA GLY A 11 -16.20 -16.78 16.78
C GLY A 11 -16.62 -15.30 16.78
N TRP A 12 -15.72 -14.36 17.05
CA TRP A 12 -16.07 -12.95 17.16
C TRP A 12 -16.28 -12.33 15.78
N THR A 13 -17.32 -11.51 15.69
CA THR A 13 -17.57 -10.60 14.56
C THR A 13 -16.62 -9.39 14.60
N GLU A 14 -16.54 -8.64 13.51
CA GLU A 14 -15.75 -7.41 13.37
C GLU A 14 -16.14 -6.35 14.42
N SER A 15 -17.43 -6.31 14.77
CA SER A 15 -17.93 -5.41 15.82
C SER A 15 -17.42 -5.82 17.20
N GLN A 16 -17.48 -7.12 17.53
CA GLN A 16 -16.99 -7.65 18.80
C GLN A 16 -15.47 -7.47 18.93
N VAL A 17 -14.71 -7.67 17.85
CA VAL A 17 -13.28 -7.34 17.78
C VAL A 17 -13.06 -5.85 18.02
N SER A 18 -13.85 -4.99 17.39
CA SER A 18 -13.73 -3.53 17.55
C SER A 18 -14.03 -3.04 18.96
N ASP A 19 -15.06 -3.59 19.60
CA ASP A 19 -15.46 -3.26 20.97
C ASP A 19 -14.39 -3.73 21.96
N TRP A 20 -13.84 -4.92 21.77
CA TRP A 20 -12.71 -5.42 22.56
C TRP A 20 -11.46 -4.55 22.39
N LEU A 21 -11.10 -4.17 21.15
CA LEU A 21 -9.95 -3.28 20.90
C LEU A 21 -10.11 -1.91 21.56
N ARG A 22 -11.34 -1.37 21.61
CA ARG A 22 -11.66 -0.13 22.34
C ARG A 22 -11.50 -0.33 23.85
N LEU A 23 -11.98 -1.46 24.37
CA LEU A 23 -11.91 -1.81 25.79
C LEU A 23 -10.47 -1.88 26.30
N ILE A 24 -9.55 -2.46 25.52
CA ILE A 24 -8.12 -2.54 25.87
C ILE A 24 -7.33 -1.27 25.55
N GLY A 25 -7.99 -0.20 25.06
CA GLY A 25 -7.40 1.12 24.87
C GLY A 25 -6.70 1.35 23.52
N VAL A 26 -6.97 0.54 22.49
CA VAL A 26 -6.48 0.82 21.13
C VAL A 26 -7.11 2.12 20.60
N LYS A 27 -6.30 3.01 20.02
CA LYS A 27 -6.79 4.30 19.52
C LYS A 27 -7.86 4.08 18.44
N LYS A 28 -8.96 4.82 18.56
CA LYS A 28 -10.15 4.76 17.68
C LYS A 28 -9.83 4.67 16.18
N GLN A 29 -8.86 5.45 15.70
CA GLN A 29 -8.46 5.45 14.28
C GLN A 29 -7.94 4.09 13.76
N TYR A 30 -7.34 3.26 14.63
CA TYR A 30 -6.85 1.94 14.25
C TYR A 30 -7.97 0.89 14.36
N VAL A 31 -8.86 1.04 15.34
CA VAL A 31 -10.06 0.21 15.46
C VAL A 31 -10.95 0.38 14.23
N GLU A 32 -11.19 1.63 13.81
CA GLU A 32 -11.97 1.92 12.60
C GLU A 32 -11.35 1.32 11.36
N LYS A 33 -10.01 1.36 11.24
CA LYS A 33 -9.29 0.75 10.13
C LYS A 33 -9.42 -0.77 10.13
N LEU A 34 -9.30 -1.43 11.29
CA LEU A 34 -9.44 -2.89 11.39
C LEU A 34 -10.88 -3.34 11.12
N TYR A 35 -11.87 -2.53 11.50
CA TYR A 35 -13.27 -2.76 11.17
C TYR A 35 -13.56 -2.59 9.67
N GLU A 36 -13.03 -1.52 9.04
CA GLU A 36 -13.16 -1.28 7.59
C GLU A 36 -12.52 -2.41 6.75
N GLU A 37 -11.52 -3.10 7.29
CA GLU A 37 -10.82 -4.22 6.65
C GLU A 37 -11.42 -5.59 7.04
N GLU A 38 -12.62 -5.61 7.61
CA GLU A 38 -13.38 -6.82 7.97
C GLU A 38 -12.60 -7.80 8.86
N VAL A 39 -11.83 -7.28 9.82
CA VAL A 39 -11.05 -8.11 10.75
C VAL A 39 -11.98 -8.72 11.80
N ASP A 40 -12.37 -9.96 11.53
CA ASP A 40 -13.07 -10.82 12.48
C ASP A 40 -12.11 -11.48 13.49
N GLY A 41 -12.66 -12.21 14.44
CA GLY A 41 -11.87 -12.83 15.50
C GLY A 41 -11.00 -14.00 15.05
N HIS A 42 -11.28 -14.61 13.89
CA HIS A 42 -10.39 -15.58 13.27
C HIS A 42 -9.13 -14.90 12.70
N ILE A 43 -9.31 -13.76 12.02
CA ILE A 43 -8.21 -12.93 11.51
C ILE A 43 -7.40 -12.33 12.66
N LEU A 44 -8.07 -11.85 13.72
CA LEU A 44 -7.42 -11.29 14.90
C LEU A 44 -6.42 -12.28 15.53
N LEU A 45 -6.80 -13.55 15.67
CA LEU A 45 -5.94 -14.61 16.22
C LEU A 45 -4.73 -14.93 15.32
N ALA A 46 -4.86 -14.76 14.00
CA ALA A 46 -3.76 -14.97 13.05
C ALA A 46 -2.74 -13.82 13.01
N LEU A 47 -3.13 -12.62 13.46
CA LEU A 47 -2.30 -11.42 13.45
C LEU A 47 -1.40 -11.26 14.69
N ASN A 48 -1.44 -12.21 15.62
CA ASN A 48 -0.78 -12.10 16.92
C ASN A 48 0.75 -11.96 16.78
N GLU A 49 1.23 -10.75 17.03
CA GLU A 49 2.58 -10.26 17.32
C GLU A 49 3.82 -10.94 16.70
N GLU A 50 4.00 -12.25 16.84
CA GLU A 50 5.11 -13.03 16.29
C GLU A 50 5.11 -13.03 14.75
N PHE A 51 3.93 -13.11 14.12
CA PHE A 51 3.80 -13.00 12.65
C PHE A 51 4.19 -11.59 12.15
N LEU A 52 3.83 -10.55 12.89
CA LEU A 52 4.10 -9.16 12.51
C LEU A 52 5.55 -8.75 12.80
N LYS A 53 6.17 -9.25 13.88
CA LYS A 53 7.58 -9.01 14.22
C LYS A 53 8.54 -9.76 13.27
N THR A 54 8.34 -11.06 13.06
CA THR A 54 9.27 -11.88 12.26
C THR A 54 9.28 -11.54 10.77
N LYS A 55 8.19 -11.00 10.20
CA LYS A 55 8.08 -10.75 8.75
C LYS A 55 8.32 -9.30 8.32
N ILE A 56 8.25 -8.32 9.23
CA ILE A 56 8.24 -6.87 8.86
C ILE A 56 9.48 -6.10 9.34
N GLU A 57 10.39 -6.74 10.07
CA GLU A 57 11.65 -6.13 10.50
C GLU A 57 12.64 -5.92 9.33
N ASP A 58 13.36 -4.79 9.36
CA ASP A 58 14.29 -4.38 8.30
C ASP A 58 15.67 -5.08 8.41
N HIS A 59 15.79 -6.11 9.26
CA HIS A 59 17.02 -6.87 9.54
C HIS A 59 17.14 -8.21 8.79
N ASP A 60 16.29 -8.44 7.79
CA ASP A 60 16.37 -9.63 6.96
C ASP A 60 17.75 -9.77 6.30
N THR A 61 18.28 -10.99 6.33
CA THR A 61 19.39 -11.40 5.47
C THR A 61 18.98 -11.28 4.00
N ASP A 62 19.98 -11.25 3.10
CA ASP A 62 19.69 -11.14 1.67
C ASP A 62 18.85 -12.31 1.14
N ASP A 63 19.06 -13.52 1.66
CA ASP A 63 18.30 -14.72 1.27
C ASP A 63 16.84 -14.70 1.77
N GLU A 64 16.62 -14.17 2.98
CA GLU A 64 15.27 -13.95 3.52
C GLU A 64 14.52 -12.89 2.73
N LYS A 65 15.20 -11.79 2.35
CA LYS A 65 14.64 -10.76 1.46
C LYS A 65 14.22 -11.37 0.14
N GLU A 66 15.08 -12.18 -0.48
CA GLU A 66 14.79 -12.83 -1.75
C GLU A 66 13.58 -13.77 -1.66
N THR A 67 13.49 -14.57 -0.59
CA THR A 67 12.32 -15.44 -0.35
C THR A 67 11.04 -14.63 -0.20
N LYS A 68 11.09 -13.53 0.57
CA LYS A 68 9.94 -12.61 0.71
C LYS A 68 9.58 -11.95 -0.63
N TYR A 69 10.56 -11.59 -1.45
CA TYR A 69 10.33 -11.03 -2.78
C TYR A 69 9.63 -12.02 -3.70
N GLU A 70 10.03 -13.28 -3.73
CA GLU A 70 9.37 -14.31 -4.55
C GLU A 70 7.88 -14.47 -4.18
N ILE A 71 7.57 -14.45 -2.88
CA ILE A 71 6.18 -14.49 -2.37
C ILE A 71 5.40 -13.25 -2.83
N VAL A 72 5.97 -12.05 -2.64
CA VAL A 72 5.32 -10.79 -3.04
C VAL A 72 5.11 -10.73 -4.55
N HIS A 73 6.10 -11.14 -5.34
CA HIS A 73 6.01 -11.18 -6.80
C HIS A 73 4.87 -12.08 -7.26
N SER A 74 4.80 -13.31 -6.73
CA SER A 74 3.71 -14.24 -7.03
C SER A 74 2.34 -13.67 -6.66
N ALA A 75 2.21 -13.01 -5.50
CA ALA A 75 0.97 -12.36 -5.10
C ALA A 75 0.57 -11.23 -6.07
N VAL A 76 1.52 -10.40 -6.51
CA VAL A 76 1.26 -9.32 -7.49
C VAL A 76 0.83 -9.89 -8.84
N GLU A 77 1.47 -10.94 -9.34
CA GLU A 77 1.05 -11.61 -10.58
C GLU A 77 -0.38 -12.16 -10.47
N HIS A 78 -0.75 -12.75 -9.33
CA HIS A 78 -2.11 -13.23 -9.09
C HIS A 78 -3.12 -12.09 -9.04
N LEU A 79 -2.81 -10.97 -8.38
CA LEU A 79 -3.66 -9.78 -8.35
C LEU A 79 -3.87 -9.22 -9.75
N GLU A 80 -2.81 -9.13 -10.56
CA GLU A 80 -2.92 -8.65 -11.92
C GLU A 80 -3.79 -9.57 -12.80
N LYS A 81 -3.54 -10.89 -12.76
CA LYS A 81 -4.36 -11.88 -13.47
C LYS A 81 -5.82 -11.80 -13.05
N GLY A 82 -6.08 -11.76 -11.75
CA GLY A 82 -7.42 -11.64 -11.18
C GLY A 82 -8.15 -10.36 -11.63
N TYR A 83 -7.43 -9.24 -11.65
CA TYR A 83 -7.96 -7.98 -12.18
C TYR A 83 -8.35 -8.11 -13.65
N TRP A 84 -7.48 -8.63 -14.52
CA TRP A 84 -7.78 -8.76 -15.95
C TRP A 84 -8.94 -9.71 -16.23
N THR A 85 -9.08 -10.78 -15.46
CA THR A 85 -10.22 -11.70 -15.55
C THR A 85 -11.52 -10.98 -15.21
N LYS A 86 -11.59 -10.32 -14.04
CA LYS A 86 -12.79 -9.58 -13.59
C LYS A 86 -13.11 -8.36 -14.44
N LYS A 87 -12.10 -7.76 -15.08
CA LYS A 87 -12.24 -6.54 -15.89
C LYS A 87 -13.09 -6.75 -17.14
N LYS A 88 -13.14 -7.96 -17.70
CA LYS A 88 -13.96 -8.28 -18.89
C LYS A 88 -15.43 -7.90 -18.68
N ASP A 89 -15.92 -8.09 -17.47
CA ASP A 89 -17.33 -7.88 -17.10
C ASP A 89 -17.65 -6.44 -16.65
N ILE A 90 -16.62 -5.60 -16.45
CA ILE A 90 -16.78 -4.22 -15.99
C ILE A 90 -16.83 -3.27 -17.18
N PRO A 91 -17.86 -2.43 -17.35
CA PRO A 91 -17.88 -1.40 -18.40
C PRO A 91 -16.70 -0.43 -18.28
N GLN A 92 -16.07 -0.03 -19.39
CA GLN A 92 -14.85 0.80 -19.40
C GLN A 92 -14.93 2.04 -18.50
N ARG A 93 -16.05 2.76 -18.52
CA ARG A 93 -16.30 3.95 -17.67
C ARG A 93 -16.18 3.69 -16.15
N LYS A 94 -16.32 2.43 -15.71
CA LYS A 94 -16.22 2.01 -14.31
C LYS A 94 -14.87 1.36 -13.97
N ARG A 95 -13.98 1.12 -14.94
CA ARG A 95 -12.67 0.47 -14.74
C ARG A 95 -11.62 1.39 -14.11
N ARG A 96 -12.04 2.33 -13.27
CA ARG A 96 -11.14 3.33 -12.69
C ARG A 96 -10.33 2.69 -11.57
N ILE A 97 -9.02 2.72 -11.73
CA ILE A 97 -8.08 2.20 -10.73
C ILE A 97 -7.69 3.38 -9.84
N TYR A 98 -7.96 3.26 -8.54
CA TYR A 98 -7.55 4.23 -7.56
C TYR A 98 -6.39 3.69 -6.74
N THR A 99 -5.42 4.56 -6.46
CA THR A 99 -4.39 4.31 -5.46
C THR A 99 -4.97 4.62 -4.08
N HIS A 100 -5.06 3.61 -3.23
CA HIS A 100 -5.66 3.70 -1.91
C HIS A 100 -4.61 3.91 -0.82
N PHE A 101 -3.48 3.21 -0.93
CA PHE A 101 -2.39 3.27 0.02
C PHE A 101 -1.09 3.65 -0.66
N PHE A 102 -0.16 4.17 0.12
CA PHE A 102 1.19 4.50 -0.30
C PHE A 102 2.19 3.95 0.70
N LEU A 103 3.40 3.68 0.21
CA LEU A 103 4.50 3.30 1.07
C LEU A 103 5.01 4.54 1.82
N GLY A 104 4.95 4.48 3.14
CA GLY A 104 5.44 5.47 4.08
C GLY A 104 6.73 5.07 4.77
N SER A 105 7.31 6.01 5.50
CA SER A 105 8.55 5.87 6.26
C SER A 105 8.38 5.23 7.65
N GLY A 106 7.15 4.85 8.02
CA GLY A 106 6.86 4.19 9.29
C GLY A 106 7.42 2.77 9.38
N ASN A 107 7.15 2.10 10.51
CA ASN A 107 7.52 0.70 10.76
C ASN A 107 6.29 -0.20 10.78
N GLY A 108 6.46 -1.52 10.58
CA GLY A 108 5.32 -2.44 10.63
C GLY A 108 4.22 -2.08 9.62
N LEU A 109 2.96 -2.09 10.08
CA LEU A 109 1.80 -1.67 9.28
C LEU A 109 1.69 -0.15 9.08
N ASP A 110 2.41 0.66 9.87
CA ASP A 110 2.46 2.11 9.66
C ASP A 110 3.27 2.49 8.41
N LYS A 111 3.97 1.52 7.79
CA LYS A 111 4.52 1.61 6.42
C LYS A 111 3.41 1.87 5.38
N PHE A 112 2.13 1.64 5.67
CA PHE A 112 1.03 1.88 4.72
C PHE A 112 0.24 3.14 5.06
N VAL A 113 0.46 4.19 4.26
CA VAL A 113 -0.21 5.49 4.39
C VAL A 113 -1.45 5.51 3.51
N HIS A 114 -2.63 5.50 4.13
CA HIS A 114 -3.88 5.64 3.40
C HIS A 114 -4.03 7.05 2.80
N LYS A 115 -4.56 7.15 1.58
CA LYS A 115 -4.72 8.41 0.84
C LYS A 115 -5.49 9.49 1.60
N ARG A 116 -6.47 9.12 2.44
CA ARG A 116 -7.21 10.06 3.30
C ARG A 116 -6.29 10.84 4.24
N LYS A 117 -5.13 10.31 4.64
CA LYS A 117 -4.19 11.05 5.49
C LYS A 117 -3.70 12.35 4.82
N PHE A 118 -3.65 12.40 3.49
CA PHE A 118 -3.29 13.61 2.74
C PHE A 118 -4.43 14.63 2.61
N GLU A 119 -5.67 14.25 2.95
CA GLU A 119 -6.81 15.18 2.91
C GLU A 119 -6.66 16.31 3.93
N ARG A 120 -5.94 16.06 5.03
CA ARG A 120 -5.62 17.07 6.04
C ARG A 120 -4.70 18.16 5.49
N VAL A 121 -3.70 17.77 4.69
CA VAL A 121 -2.75 18.67 4.01
C VAL A 121 -3.45 19.45 2.89
N THR A 122 -4.38 18.79 2.20
CA THR A 122 -5.13 19.39 1.09
C THR A 122 -6.46 20.02 1.54
N LYS A 123 -6.59 20.34 2.82
CA LYS A 123 -7.81 20.96 3.39
C LYS A 123 -8.00 22.34 2.75
N GLY A 124 -9.20 22.60 2.24
CA GLY A 124 -9.53 23.84 1.53
C GLY A 124 -9.50 23.73 0.00
N PHE A 125 -8.84 22.71 -0.57
CA PHE A 125 -8.96 22.46 -2.01
C PHE A 125 -10.28 21.77 -2.35
N SER A 126 -10.91 22.19 -3.44
CA SER A 126 -12.03 21.48 -4.05
C SER A 126 -11.62 20.07 -4.49
N VAL A 127 -12.60 19.18 -4.68
CA VAL A 127 -12.37 17.81 -5.18
C VAL A 127 -11.64 17.83 -6.53
N SER A 128 -11.99 18.78 -7.40
CA SER A 128 -11.40 18.94 -8.73
C SER A 128 -9.94 19.39 -8.66
N GLU A 129 -9.62 20.37 -7.80
CA GLU A 129 -8.25 20.84 -7.60
C GLU A 129 -7.36 19.75 -7.01
N LYS A 130 -7.84 19.04 -5.98
CA LYS A 130 -7.13 17.88 -5.43
C LYS A 130 -6.78 16.90 -6.53
N ARG A 131 -7.77 16.51 -7.33
CA ARG A 131 -7.59 15.56 -8.44
C ARG A 131 -6.55 16.05 -9.46
N MET A 132 -6.61 17.32 -9.84
CA MET A 132 -5.67 17.91 -10.81
C MET A 132 -4.25 17.92 -10.26
N LYS A 133 -4.06 18.29 -8.99
CA LYS A 133 -2.75 18.30 -8.33
C LYS A 133 -2.15 16.90 -8.21
N TRP A 134 -2.95 15.88 -7.91
CA TRP A 134 -2.49 14.49 -7.92
C TRP A 134 -2.09 14.04 -9.34
N PHE A 135 -2.90 14.37 -10.34
CA PHE A 135 -2.66 13.97 -11.72
C PHE A 135 -1.39 14.62 -12.32
N ARG A 136 -1.19 15.92 -12.06
CA ARG A 136 -0.01 16.69 -12.52
C ARG A 136 1.25 16.42 -11.70
N GLY A 137 1.13 15.63 -10.64
CA GLY A 137 2.21 15.38 -9.70
C GLY A 137 2.57 16.55 -8.78
N GLU A 138 1.77 17.62 -8.76
CA GLU A 138 1.97 18.76 -7.86
C GLU A 138 1.76 18.38 -6.39
N ALA A 139 0.89 17.39 -6.12
CA ALA A 139 0.68 16.89 -4.76
C ALA A 139 1.97 16.36 -4.12
N TRP A 140 2.88 15.80 -4.93
CA TRP A 140 4.15 15.26 -4.47
C TRP A 140 5.17 16.34 -4.11
N LYS A 141 4.98 17.57 -4.61
CA LYS A 141 5.85 18.71 -4.29
C LYS A 141 5.56 19.30 -2.92
N THR A 142 4.47 18.91 -2.27
CA THR A 142 4.13 19.39 -0.93
C THR A 142 5.00 18.69 0.12
N PRO A 143 5.84 19.40 0.88
CA PRO A 143 6.77 18.79 1.84
C PRO A 143 6.09 17.91 2.89
N GLU A 144 4.90 18.31 3.35
CA GLU A 144 4.10 17.53 4.31
C GLU A 144 3.69 16.16 3.75
N ILE A 145 3.33 16.08 2.46
CA ILE A 145 3.01 14.81 1.80
C ILE A 145 4.29 13.99 1.61
N ALA A 146 5.37 14.62 1.12
CA ALA A 146 6.64 13.96 0.90
C ALA A 146 7.22 13.36 2.18
N ALA A 147 7.12 14.06 3.32
CA ALA A 147 7.59 13.59 4.62
C ALA A 147 6.85 12.35 5.14
N MET A 148 5.60 12.13 4.70
CA MET A 148 4.84 10.94 5.06
C MET A 148 5.20 9.71 4.23
N LEU A 149 5.87 9.91 3.09
CA LEU A 149 6.12 8.89 2.08
C LEU A 149 7.56 8.40 2.14
N LYS A 150 7.75 7.11 1.88
CA LYS A 150 9.08 6.55 1.66
C LYS A 150 9.42 6.65 0.18
N CYS A 151 10.47 7.42 -0.12
CA CYS A 151 11.07 7.43 -1.43
C CYS A 151 11.81 6.10 -1.66
N VAL A 152 11.59 5.47 -2.81
CA VAL A 152 12.28 4.25 -3.22
C VAL A 152 13.07 4.49 -4.49
N SER A 153 14.08 3.65 -4.67
CA SER A 153 14.97 3.69 -5.83
C SER A 153 14.61 2.61 -6.84
N GLY A 154 14.97 2.87 -8.09
CA GLY A 154 14.83 1.92 -9.18
C GLY A 154 15.54 2.41 -10.42
N TRP A 155 15.29 1.75 -11.54
CA TRP A 155 15.80 2.16 -12.84
C TRP A 155 14.74 1.98 -13.92
N THR A 156 14.91 2.69 -15.03
CA THR A 156 14.20 2.42 -16.27
C THR A 156 15.04 1.60 -17.22
N GLU A 157 14.38 0.71 -17.96
CA GLU A 157 14.98 -0.05 -19.05
C GLU A 157 13.90 -0.30 -20.09
N ASP A 158 14.12 0.19 -21.32
CA ASP A 158 13.18 0.12 -22.44
C ASP A 158 11.76 0.62 -22.11
N GLY A 159 11.66 1.73 -21.36
CA GLY A 159 10.38 2.31 -20.95
C GLY A 159 9.64 1.52 -19.86
N VAL A 160 10.28 0.53 -19.26
CA VAL A 160 9.76 -0.24 -18.11
C VAL A 160 10.46 0.24 -16.83
N VAL A 161 9.69 0.33 -15.74
CA VAL A 161 10.20 0.74 -14.42
C VAL A 161 10.46 -0.51 -13.57
N TYR A 162 11.66 -0.58 -12.99
CA TYR A 162 12.07 -1.67 -12.11
C TYR A 162 12.40 -1.15 -10.71
N LEU A 163 11.99 -1.91 -9.68
CA LEU A 163 12.33 -1.63 -8.29
C LEU A 163 13.74 -2.15 -7.97
N GLU A 164 14.53 -1.35 -7.28
CA GLU A 164 15.82 -1.77 -6.71
C GLU A 164 15.62 -2.70 -5.50
N GLY A 165 16.29 -3.85 -5.48
CA GLY A 165 16.28 -4.78 -4.35
C GLY A 165 16.47 -6.24 -4.73
N PRO A 166 15.53 -6.86 -5.46
CA PRO A 166 15.60 -8.29 -5.79
C PRO A 166 16.81 -8.65 -6.65
N ARG A 167 17.50 -9.75 -6.33
CA ARG A 167 18.72 -10.16 -7.05
C ARG A 167 18.43 -11.18 -8.15
N LYS A 168 17.48 -12.10 -7.95
CA LYS A 168 17.25 -13.18 -8.93
C LYS A 168 16.33 -12.76 -10.08
N LYS A 169 15.33 -11.91 -9.80
CA LYS A 169 14.34 -11.47 -10.79
C LYS A 169 14.07 -9.98 -10.69
N LYS A 170 14.14 -9.28 -11.83
CA LYS A 170 13.75 -7.86 -11.90
C LYS A 170 12.28 -7.71 -11.54
N PHE A 171 11.96 -6.77 -10.65
CA PHE A 171 10.58 -6.54 -10.23
C PHE A 171 9.99 -5.30 -10.92
N ASN A 172 9.15 -5.54 -11.92
CA ASN A 172 8.49 -4.50 -12.70
C ASN A 172 7.40 -3.82 -11.88
N ILE A 173 7.42 -2.48 -11.85
CA ILE A 173 6.39 -1.67 -11.23
C ILE A 173 5.67 -0.84 -12.29
N GLN A 174 4.35 -0.96 -12.35
CA GLN A 174 3.55 -0.23 -13.32
C GLN A 174 3.58 1.29 -13.03
N PRO A 175 3.94 2.16 -13.98
CA PRO A 175 3.88 3.59 -13.77
C PRO A 175 2.43 4.06 -13.67
N LEU A 176 2.12 4.89 -12.67
CA LEU A 176 0.79 5.50 -12.56
C LEU A 176 0.54 6.47 -13.73
N HIS A 177 1.58 7.11 -14.24
CA HIS A 177 1.55 8.02 -15.37
C HIS A 177 2.63 7.61 -16.39
N VAL A 178 2.23 6.87 -17.43
CA VAL A 178 3.17 6.35 -18.45
C VAL A 178 4.06 7.45 -19.07
N PRO A 179 3.55 8.65 -19.42
CA PRO A 179 4.40 9.69 -20.00
C PRO A 179 5.47 10.26 -19.06
N SER A 180 5.46 9.96 -17.76
CA SER A 180 6.54 10.37 -16.84
C SER A 180 7.72 9.38 -16.80
N VAL A 181 7.66 8.28 -17.55
CA VAL A 181 8.75 7.30 -17.59
C VAL A 181 9.82 7.77 -18.58
N PRO A 182 11.09 7.91 -18.16
CA PRO A 182 12.20 8.14 -19.09
C PRO A 182 12.27 7.08 -20.19
N HIS A 183 12.56 7.51 -21.41
CA HIS A 183 12.75 6.60 -22.55
C HIS A 183 14.17 6.01 -22.57
N SER A 184 15.13 6.67 -21.93
CA SER A 184 16.50 6.19 -21.70
C SER A 184 16.57 5.28 -20.46
N ASN A 185 17.69 4.56 -20.35
CA ASN A 185 18.00 3.79 -19.16
C ASN A 185 18.54 4.72 -18.08
N GLU A 186 17.67 5.10 -17.14
CA GLU A 186 17.96 6.09 -16.10
C GLU A 186 17.82 5.46 -14.72
N ASN A 187 18.68 5.87 -13.80
CA ASN A 187 18.42 5.64 -12.39
C ASN A 187 17.33 6.61 -11.93
N ILE A 188 16.32 6.10 -11.25
CA ILE A 188 15.16 6.89 -10.84
C ILE A 188 14.86 6.74 -9.36
N THR A 189 14.08 7.69 -8.86
CA THR A 189 13.38 7.63 -7.59
C THR A 189 11.90 7.83 -7.82
N PHE A 190 11.09 7.21 -6.96
CA PHE A 190 9.64 7.31 -7.03
C PHE A 190 9.01 6.94 -5.69
N TYR A 191 7.70 7.18 -5.57
CA TYR A 191 6.89 6.69 -4.45
C TYR A 191 6.09 5.46 -4.86
N LEU A 192 6.01 4.45 -3.98
CA LEU A 192 5.13 3.31 -4.19
C LEU A 192 3.69 3.66 -3.81
N GLY A 193 2.77 3.50 -4.74
CA GLY A 193 1.33 3.44 -4.49
C GLY A 193 0.83 2.01 -4.59
N PHE A 194 -0.29 1.70 -3.94
CA PHE A 194 -0.95 0.41 -4.02
C PHE A 194 -2.37 0.58 -4.56
N THR A 195 -2.66 -0.17 -5.62
CA THR A 195 -3.97 -0.26 -6.25
C THR A 195 -4.47 -1.70 -6.18
N PHE A 196 -5.72 -1.95 -6.57
CA PHE A 196 -6.21 -3.33 -6.71
C PHE A 196 -5.48 -4.17 -7.79
N ARG A 197 -4.65 -3.54 -8.64
CA ARG A 197 -3.77 -4.25 -9.58
C ARG A 197 -2.40 -4.59 -9.00
N GLY A 198 -2.14 -4.18 -7.76
CA GLY A 198 -0.82 -4.24 -7.16
C GLY A 198 -0.11 -2.87 -7.14
N PRO A 199 1.22 -2.88 -6.93
CA PRO A 199 2.02 -1.68 -6.73
C PRO A 199 2.16 -0.85 -8.02
N VAL A 200 2.23 0.46 -7.85
CA VAL A 200 2.41 1.43 -8.93
C VAL A 200 3.46 2.48 -8.56
N ALA A 201 4.22 2.92 -9.56
CA ALA A 201 5.22 3.97 -9.40
C ALA A 201 4.57 5.34 -9.57
N CYS A 202 4.66 6.17 -8.54
CA CYS A 202 4.16 7.54 -8.51
C CYS A 202 5.34 8.52 -8.51
N ASN A 203 5.20 9.66 -9.18
CA ASN A 203 6.21 10.74 -9.15
C ASN A 203 7.62 10.27 -9.51
N ILE A 204 7.77 9.68 -10.70
CA ILE A 204 9.06 9.20 -11.20
C ILE A 204 9.97 10.39 -11.50
N ILE A 205 11.16 10.40 -10.91
CA ILE A 205 12.18 11.44 -11.05
C ILE A 205 13.53 10.78 -11.32
N VAL A 206 14.27 11.26 -12.32
CA VAL A 206 15.64 10.82 -12.60
C VAL A 206 16.59 11.28 -11.49
N LYS A 207 17.42 10.38 -10.97
CA LYS A 207 18.48 10.70 -10.03
C LYS A 207 19.54 11.53 -10.76
N GLN A 208 19.80 12.74 -10.25
CA GLN A 208 20.95 13.54 -10.68
C GLN A 208 22.23 13.02 -10.05
#